data_AF-A0A957EGV4-F1
#
_entry.id   AF-A0A957EGV4-F1
#
_cell.length_a   1.000
_cell.length_b   1.000
_cell.length_c   1.000
_cell.angle_alpha   90.00
_cell.angle_beta   90.00
_cell.angle_gamma   90.00
#
_symmetry.space_group_name_H-M   'P 1'
#
loop_
_entity.id
_entity.type
_entity.pdbx_description
1 polymer ?
#
loop_
_entity_poly.entity_id
_entity_poly.type
_entity_poly.pdbx_seq_one_letter_code
_entity_poly.pdbx_strand_id
1 'polypeptide(L)'
;MALIKVGVTKCVLTGKVVEEGDSIVCFPPLEHDPNDPIAICYDACAQREAFETWKYKATLIEKISAYWQEYYNQSSAFETVFLDKSLMLIRGVYERKIRIFFLQHVFFLDIPFVTLPKLLTTLREWKGQNDCIQPLYLDVICRIQREVDTIKISLSWEKMKHQDYIRLSFKEWAHFYSVIISNGGFVR
;
A
#
# COMPACT_ATOMS: atom_id res chain seq x y z
N MET A 1 -8.42 -10.52 -2.76
CA MET A 1 -8.33 -9.38 -1.82
C MET A 1 -9.76 -9.09 -1.42
N ALA A 2 -10.01 -9.08 -0.12
CA ALA A 2 -11.32 -8.91 0.46
C ALA A 2 -12.07 -7.71 -0.11
N LEU A 3 -13.34 -7.92 -0.48
CA LEU A 3 -14.24 -6.84 -0.83
C LEU A 3 -14.79 -6.22 0.46
N ILE A 4 -14.45 -4.95 0.73
CA ILE A 4 -14.97 -4.22 1.88
C ILE A 4 -16.34 -3.65 1.55
N LYS A 5 -17.34 -3.99 2.37
CA LYS A 5 -18.66 -3.36 2.38
C LYS A 5 -18.87 -2.67 3.73
N VAL A 6 -18.83 -1.34 3.73
CA VAL A 6 -19.06 -0.50 4.92
C VAL A 6 -20.40 -0.87 5.58
N GLY A 7 -20.41 -0.95 6.91
CA GLY A 7 -21.58 -1.37 7.70
C GLY A 7 -21.88 -2.87 7.68
N VAL A 8 -21.07 -3.68 6.98
CA VAL A 8 -21.28 -5.14 6.87
C VAL A 8 -20.00 -5.92 7.16
N THR A 9 -18.89 -5.58 6.51
CA THR A 9 -17.61 -6.29 6.69
C THR A 9 -17.08 -6.06 8.10
N LYS A 10 -16.59 -7.12 8.75
CA LYS A 10 -15.97 -7.05 10.08
C LYS A 10 -14.46 -7.05 9.97
N CYS A 11 -13.80 -6.25 10.80
CA CYS A 11 -12.38 -6.33 11.05
C CYS A 11 -12.05 -7.69 11.67
N VAL A 12 -11.17 -8.47 11.05
CA VAL A 12 -10.82 -9.81 11.55
C VAL A 12 -10.06 -9.81 12.87
N LEU A 13 -9.39 -8.71 13.21
CA LEU A 13 -8.61 -8.60 14.45
C LEU A 13 -9.42 -8.11 15.64
N THR A 14 -10.43 -7.25 15.41
CA THR A 14 -11.23 -6.63 16.50
C THR A 14 -12.67 -7.11 16.55
N GLY A 15 -13.16 -7.76 15.49
CA GLY A 15 -14.57 -8.15 15.32
C GLY A 15 -15.52 -6.97 15.08
N LYS A 16 -15.04 -5.73 15.15
CA LYS A 16 -15.84 -4.53 14.89
C LYS A 16 -16.26 -4.45 13.43
N VAL A 17 -17.47 -3.97 13.19
CA VAL A 17 -17.95 -3.66 11.85
C VAL A 17 -17.18 -2.46 11.33
N VAL A 18 -16.76 -2.51 10.06
CA VAL A 18 -16.07 -1.41 9.38
C VAL A 18 -17.04 -0.26 9.14
N GLU A 19 -16.66 0.94 9.59
CA GLU A 19 -17.45 2.16 9.45
C GLU A 19 -16.85 3.10 8.39
N GLU A 20 -17.62 4.11 7.99
CA GLU A 20 -17.16 5.14 7.06
C GLU A 20 -16.00 5.94 7.67
N GLY A 21 -14.93 6.11 6.89
CA GLY A 21 -13.73 6.82 7.34
C GLY A 21 -12.75 5.93 8.12
N ASP A 22 -13.08 4.67 8.39
CA ASP A 22 -12.12 3.73 8.97
C ASP A 22 -10.91 3.55 8.04
N SER A 23 -9.73 3.50 8.66
CA SER A 23 -8.50 3.12 7.99
C SER A 23 -8.38 1.59 7.99
N ILE A 24 -8.44 0.96 6.82
CA ILE A 24 -8.48 -0.51 6.69
C ILE A 24 -7.32 -1.01 5.85
N VAL A 25 -6.66 -2.07 6.31
CA VAL A 25 -5.70 -2.84 5.53
C VAL A 25 -6.38 -4.11 5.02
N CYS A 26 -6.13 -4.44 3.74
CA CYS A 26 -6.61 -5.67 3.12
C CYS A 26 -5.46 -6.62 2.84
N PHE A 27 -5.69 -7.91 3.07
CA PHE A 27 -4.69 -8.94 2.91
C PHE A 27 -5.00 -9.82 1.68
N PRO A 28 -3.98 -10.38 1.02
CA PRO A 28 -4.19 -11.30 -0.09
C PRO A 28 -4.75 -12.66 0.39
N PRO A 29 -5.31 -13.47 -0.53
CA PRO A 29 -5.61 -14.87 -0.26
C PRO A 29 -4.32 -15.65 -0.13
N LEU A 30 -3.92 -15.98 1.10
CA LEU A 30 -2.76 -16.83 1.37
C LEU A 30 -3.19 -18.28 1.56
N GLU A 31 -2.31 -19.23 1.24
CA GLU A 31 -2.52 -20.65 1.56
C GLU A 31 -2.55 -20.86 3.08
N HIS A 32 -3.48 -21.70 3.55
CA HIS A 32 -3.76 -21.87 4.97
C HIS A 32 -3.36 -23.23 5.53
N ASP A 33 -2.60 -23.20 6.62
CA ASP A 33 -2.68 -24.20 7.67
C ASP A 33 -3.75 -23.71 8.67
N PRO A 34 -4.82 -24.48 8.94
CA PRO A 34 -5.85 -24.11 9.91
C PRO A 34 -5.33 -23.83 11.33
N ASN A 35 -4.13 -24.33 11.67
CA ASN A 35 -3.49 -24.10 12.96
C ASN A 35 -2.64 -22.83 13.00
N ASP A 36 -2.44 -22.17 11.85
CA ASP A 36 -1.66 -20.94 11.80
C ASP A 36 -2.44 -19.79 12.46
N PRO A 37 -1.92 -19.19 13.55
CA PRO A 37 -2.59 -18.08 14.22
C PRO A 37 -2.82 -16.85 13.33
N ILE A 38 -2.15 -16.74 12.17
CA ILE A 38 -2.37 -15.65 11.21
C ILE A 38 -3.38 -15.98 10.11
N ALA A 39 -3.92 -17.20 10.05
CA ALA A 39 -4.88 -17.63 9.03
C ALA A 39 -6.16 -16.78 9.00
N ILE A 40 -6.55 -16.18 10.14
CA ILE A 40 -7.71 -15.27 10.23
C ILE A 40 -7.59 -14.03 9.33
N CYS A 41 -6.37 -13.68 8.91
CA CYS A 41 -6.11 -12.55 8.04
C CYS A 41 -6.19 -12.89 6.55
N TYR A 42 -6.34 -14.16 6.16
CA TYR A 42 -6.21 -14.56 4.77
C TYR A 42 -7.47 -14.21 3.98
N ASP A 43 -7.29 -13.48 2.87
CA ASP A 43 -8.38 -12.83 2.10
C ASP A 43 -9.35 -12.02 2.97
N ALA A 44 -8.82 -11.33 3.98
CA ALA A 44 -9.61 -10.55 4.93
C ALA A 44 -9.11 -9.11 5.05
N CYS A 45 -9.78 -8.33 5.91
CA CYS A 45 -9.39 -6.97 6.20
C CYS A 45 -9.35 -6.70 7.72
N ALA A 46 -8.52 -5.74 8.12
CA ALA A 46 -8.41 -5.30 9.50
C ALA A 46 -8.32 -3.78 9.59
N GLN A 47 -8.75 -3.21 10.72
CA GLN A 47 -8.47 -1.81 11.04
C GLN A 47 -6.95 -1.62 11.14
N ARG A 48 -6.43 -0.58 10.48
CA ARG A 48 -4.99 -0.27 10.38
C ARG A 48 -4.34 -0.24 11.76
N GLU A 49 -4.90 0.49 12.72
CA GLU A 49 -4.35 0.60 14.07
C GLU A 49 -4.31 -0.75 14.83
N ALA A 50 -5.32 -1.59 14.64
CA ALA A 50 -5.36 -2.92 15.22
C ALA A 50 -4.27 -3.81 14.62
N PHE A 51 -4.04 -3.71 13.30
CA PHE A 51 -2.95 -4.43 12.63
C PHE A 51 -1.56 -3.95 13.09
N GLU A 52 -1.36 -2.64 13.23
CA GLU A 52 -0.07 -2.05 13.65
C GLU A 52 0.40 -2.53 15.04
N THR A 53 -0.54 -2.87 15.92
CA THR A 53 -0.27 -3.31 17.30
C THR A 53 -0.42 -4.83 17.50
N TRP A 54 -0.73 -5.57 16.43
CA TRP A 54 -1.02 -7.00 16.54
C TRP A 54 0.25 -7.83 16.71
N LYS A 55 0.23 -8.76 17.69
CA LYS A 55 1.40 -9.57 18.07
C LYS A 55 2.00 -10.41 16.93
N TYR A 56 1.22 -10.79 15.93
CA TYR A 56 1.68 -11.61 14.80
C TYR A 56 1.95 -10.79 13.52
N LYS A 57 1.95 -9.45 13.62
CA LYS A 57 2.16 -8.54 12.49
C LYS A 57 3.41 -8.90 11.67
N ALA A 58 4.54 -9.12 12.35
CA ALA A 58 5.82 -9.42 11.68
C ALA A 58 5.75 -10.72 10.84
N THR A 59 5.19 -11.78 11.41
CA THR A 59 5.00 -13.06 10.72
C THR A 59 4.06 -12.92 9.52
N LEU A 60 2.97 -12.16 9.65
CA LEU A 60 2.06 -11.91 8.54
C LEU A 60 2.70 -11.09 7.42
N ILE A 61 3.48 -10.05 7.76
CA ILE A 61 4.25 -9.26 6.79
C ILE A 61 5.18 -10.15 5.99
N GLU A 62 5.90 -11.06 6.64
CA GLU A 62 6.83 -11.98 5.99
C GLU A 62 6.10 -12.85 4.94
N LYS A 63 4.97 -13.46 5.33
CA LYS A 63 4.17 -14.28 4.41
C LYS A 63 3.58 -13.47 3.25
N ILE A 64 3.02 -12.30 3.52
CA ILE A 64 2.45 -11.43 2.47
C ILE A 64 3.55 -10.96 1.51
N SER A 65 4.73 -10.63 2.04
CA SER A 65 5.86 -10.19 1.22
C SER A 65 6.35 -11.30 0.30
N ALA A 66 6.46 -12.53 0.82
CA ALA A 66 6.81 -13.70 0.03
C ALA A 66 5.77 -13.99 -1.06
N TYR A 67 4.48 -13.97 -0.69
CA TYR A 67 3.37 -14.16 -1.63
C TYR A 67 3.42 -13.19 -2.80
N TRP A 68 3.57 -11.88 -2.53
CA TRP A 68 3.57 -10.90 -3.61
C TRP A 68 4.81 -11.03 -4.50
N GLN A 69 5.98 -11.31 -3.92
CA GLN A 69 7.20 -11.55 -4.70
C GLN A 69 7.03 -12.76 -5.62
N GLU A 70 6.51 -13.88 -5.12
CA GLU A 70 6.25 -15.07 -5.92
C GLU A 70 5.23 -14.80 -7.02
N TYR A 71 4.10 -14.18 -6.67
CA TYR A 71 3.04 -13.85 -7.62
C TYR A 71 3.55 -13.01 -8.80
N TYR A 72 4.35 -11.97 -8.53
CA TYR A 72 4.86 -11.10 -9.60
C TYR A 72 6.04 -11.67 -10.35
N ASN A 73 6.85 -12.54 -9.74
CA ASN A 73 7.90 -13.27 -10.46
C ASN A 73 7.32 -14.24 -11.51
N GLN A 74 6.11 -14.74 -11.30
CA GLN A 74 5.42 -15.65 -12.22
C GLN A 74 4.48 -14.93 -13.19
N SER A 75 4.24 -13.63 -13.01
CA SER A 75 3.27 -12.89 -13.80
C SER A 75 3.85 -12.45 -15.15
N SER A 76 3.14 -12.74 -16.24
CA SER A 76 3.43 -12.17 -17.56
C SER A 76 2.88 -10.75 -17.76
N ALA A 77 2.02 -10.27 -16.85
CA ALA A 77 1.38 -8.97 -16.94
C ALA A 77 2.18 -7.84 -16.28
N PHE A 78 3.18 -8.18 -15.48
CA PHE A 78 3.99 -7.23 -14.72
C PHE A 78 5.48 -7.54 -14.83
N GLU A 79 6.28 -6.49 -14.76
CA GLU A 79 7.73 -6.55 -14.73
C GLU A 79 8.23 -5.96 -13.41
N THR A 80 9.09 -6.68 -12.69
CA THR A 80 9.72 -6.15 -11.47
C THR A 80 10.85 -5.18 -11.85
N VAL A 81 10.67 -3.91 -11.52
CA VAL A 81 11.64 -2.83 -11.80
C VAL A 81 12.64 -2.68 -10.67
N PHE A 82 12.19 -2.85 -9.43
CA PHE A 82 13.03 -2.75 -8.23
C PHE A 82 12.48 -3.65 -7.12
N LEU A 83 13.36 -4.29 -6.37
CA LEU A 83 13.00 -5.10 -5.21
C LEU A 83 14.10 -5.02 -4.15
N ASP A 84 13.69 -4.74 -2.91
CA ASP A 84 14.49 -4.97 -1.72
C ASP A 84 13.61 -5.42 -0.54
N LYS A 85 14.18 -5.45 0.67
CA LYS A 85 13.50 -5.89 1.89
C LYS A 85 12.33 -5.01 2.36
N SER A 86 12.13 -3.84 1.75
CA SER A 86 11.17 -2.81 2.18
C SER A 86 10.21 -2.39 1.08
N LEU A 87 10.69 -2.39 -0.17
CA LEU A 87 9.97 -1.89 -1.32
C LEU A 87 10.02 -2.91 -2.46
N MET A 88 8.90 -3.01 -3.17
CA MET A 88 8.84 -3.67 -4.46
C MET A 88 8.13 -2.74 -5.45
N LEU A 89 8.81 -2.43 -6.55
CA LEU A 89 8.33 -1.62 -7.65
C LEU A 89 8.08 -2.51 -8.85
N ILE A 90 6.84 -2.54 -9.33
CA ILE A 90 6.48 -3.30 -10.51
C ILE A 90 5.81 -2.41 -11.55
N ARG A 91 6.06 -2.71 -12.82
CA ARG A 91 5.47 -2.05 -13.98
C ARG A 91 4.43 -2.98 -14.59
N GLY A 92 3.18 -2.52 -14.70
CA GLY A 92 2.14 -3.24 -15.44
C GLY A 92 2.32 -3.05 -16.94
N VAL A 93 2.63 -4.14 -17.66
CA VAL A 93 2.84 -4.14 -19.12
C VAL A 93 1.55 -3.74 -19.85
N TYR A 94 0.43 -4.32 -19.43
CA TYR A 94 -0.89 -4.06 -20.02
C TYR A 94 -1.72 -3.06 -19.22
N GLU A 95 -1.53 -3.00 -17.89
CA GLU A 95 -2.34 -2.17 -17.01
C GLU A 95 -1.98 -0.67 -17.04
N ARG A 96 -0.92 -0.30 -17.77
CA ARG A 96 -0.44 1.09 -17.93
C ARG A 96 -0.29 1.84 -16.60
N LYS A 97 0.25 1.16 -15.58
CA LYS A 97 0.49 1.70 -14.24
C LYS A 97 1.77 1.15 -13.63
N ILE A 98 2.29 1.86 -12.64
CA ILE A 98 3.21 1.29 -11.64
C ILE A 98 2.39 0.82 -10.45
N ARG A 99 2.79 -0.28 -9.84
CA ARG A 99 2.45 -0.58 -8.45
C ARG A 99 3.69 -0.52 -7.57
N ILE A 100 3.59 0.17 -6.44
CA ILE A 100 4.63 0.28 -5.42
C ILE A 100 4.13 -0.41 -4.16
N PHE A 101 4.79 -1.46 -3.72
CA PHE A 101 4.52 -2.09 -2.44
C PHE A 101 5.48 -1.59 -1.37
N PHE A 102 4.93 -1.20 -0.23
CA PHE A 102 5.63 -0.99 1.03
C PHE A 102 5.50 -2.28 1.85
N LEU A 103 6.41 -3.21 1.62
CA LEU A 103 6.31 -4.60 2.10
C LEU A 103 6.13 -4.68 3.62
N GLN A 104 6.91 -3.88 4.36
CA GLN A 104 6.86 -3.83 5.82
C GLN A 104 5.59 -3.20 6.40
N HIS A 105 4.79 -2.53 5.56
CA HIS A 105 3.58 -1.84 5.97
C HIS A 105 2.31 -2.50 5.43
N VAL A 106 2.42 -3.54 4.59
CA VAL A 106 1.28 -4.15 3.89
C VAL A 106 0.41 -3.07 3.25
N PHE A 107 1.05 -2.26 2.42
CA PHE A 107 0.43 -1.12 1.77
C PHE A 107 0.97 -1.02 0.35
N PHE A 108 0.13 -0.58 -0.58
CA PHE A 108 0.56 -0.38 -1.95
C PHE A 108 -0.08 0.86 -2.57
N LEU A 109 0.65 1.44 -3.53
CA LEU A 109 0.19 2.54 -4.36
C LEU A 109 0.11 2.07 -5.80
N ASP A 110 -1.07 2.18 -6.39
CA ASP A 110 -1.26 2.04 -7.83
C ASP A 110 -1.23 3.42 -8.49
N ILE A 111 -0.26 3.66 -9.37
CA ILE A 111 -0.07 4.96 -10.02
C ILE A 111 -0.14 4.78 -11.54
N PRO A 112 -1.21 5.26 -12.20
CA PRO A 112 -1.31 5.28 -13.64
C PRO A 112 -0.15 6.02 -14.31
N PHE A 113 0.31 5.54 -15.47
CA PHE A 113 1.35 6.24 -16.24
C PHE A 113 0.94 7.66 -16.63
N VAL A 114 -0.36 7.92 -16.77
CA VAL A 114 -0.88 9.27 -17.08
C VAL A 114 -0.72 10.26 -15.92
N THR A 115 -0.74 9.79 -14.67
CA THR A 115 -0.60 10.64 -13.47
C THR A 115 0.82 10.61 -12.90
N LEU A 116 1.61 9.59 -13.24
CA LEU A 116 2.98 9.41 -12.76
C LEU A 116 3.88 10.64 -12.98
N PRO A 117 3.98 11.27 -14.17
CA PRO A 117 4.82 12.45 -14.35
C PRO A 117 4.46 13.59 -13.40
N LYS A 118 3.16 13.81 -13.19
CA LYS A 118 2.66 14.84 -12.27
C LYS A 118 3.05 14.51 -10.83
N LEU A 119 2.88 13.26 -10.39
CA LEU A 119 3.33 12.82 -9.07
C LEU A 119 4.84 13.03 -8.88
N LEU A 120 5.67 12.65 -9.86
CA LEU A 120 7.12 12.81 -9.78
C LEU A 120 7.52 14.29 -9.69
N THR A 121 6.89 15.16 -10.46
CA THR A 121 7.10 16.62 -10.37
C THR A 121 6.71 17.12 -8.99
N THR A 122 5.52 16.77 -8.51
CA THR A 122 5.05 17.17 -7.18
C THR A 122 6.02 16.70 -6.09
N LEU A 123 6.49 15.44 -6.13
CA LEU A 123 7.45 14.91 -5.16
C LEU A 123 8.78 15.68 -5.17
N ARG A 124 9.29 16.07 -6.35
CA ARG A 124 10.54 16.85 -6.47
C ARG A 124 10.40 18.26 -5.91
N GLU A 125 9.24 18.88 -6.11
CA GLU A 125 8.93 20.23 -5.64
C GLU A 125 8.50 20.24 -4.17
N TRP A 126 8.04 19.09 -3.65
CA TRP A 126 7.60 18.91 -2.29
C TRP A 126 8.79 18.96 -1.32
N LYS A 127 9.15 20.18 -0.91
CA LYS A 127 10.18 20.46 0.10
C LYS A 127 9.78 20.04 1.52
N GLY A 128 8.77 19.17 1.67
CA GLY A 128 8.28 18.69 2.96
C GLY A 128 7.72 19.80 3.86
N GLN A 129 7.08 20.82 3.28
CA GLN A 129 6.54 21.98 4.01
C GLN A 129 5.00 21.99 4.10
N ASN A 130 4.29 21.38 3.15
CA ASN A 130 2.82 21.39 3.08
C ASN A 130 2.28 19.99 2.78
N ASP A 131 0.97 19.78 2.86
CA ASP A 131 0.33 18.57 2.34
C ASP A 131 0.47 18.51 0.82
N CYS A 132 0.82 17.33 0.29
CA CYS A 132 0.78 17.03 -1.13
C CYS A 132 -0.44 16.15 -1.38
N ILE A 133 -1.38 16.63 -2.20
CA ILE A 133 -2.58 15.88 -2.61
C ILE A 133 -2.49 15.60 -4.11
N GLN A 134 -2.52 14.32 -4.47
CA GLN A 134 -2.41 13.87 -5.85
C GLN A 134 -3.54 12.89 -6.18
N PRO A 135 -4.49 13.28 -7.05
CA PRO A 135 -5.44 12.34 -7.63
C PRO A 135 -4.70 11.28 -8.44
N LEU A 136 -4.98 10.01 -8.19
CA LEU A 136 -4.40 8.88 -8.91
C LEU A 136 -5.38 8.32 -9.94
N TYR A 137 -6.63 8.08 -9.51
CA TYR A 137 -7.76 7.66 -10.34
C TYR A 137 -8.96 8.57 -10.07
N LEU A 138 -10.06 8.37 -10.81
CA LEU A 138 -11.29 9.18 -10.70
C LEU A 138 -11.76 9.37 -9.26
N ASP A 139 -11.66 8.33 -8.43
CA ASP A 139 -12.14 8.34 -7.04
C ASP A 139 -11.06 7.99 -6.01
N VAL A 140 -9.78 8.03 -6.41
CA VAL A 140 -8.64 7.64 -5.55
C VAL A 140 -7.68 8.79 -5.40
N ILE A 141 -7.52 9.27 -4.17
CA ILE A 141 -6.62 10.36 -3.82
C ILE A 141 -5.47 9.81 -2.99
N CYS A 142 -4.24 10.13 -3.41
CA CYS A 142 -3.05 9.96 -2.58
C CYS A 142 -2.74 11.28 -1.88
N ARG A 143 -2.53 11.23 -0.56
CA ARG A 143 -2.05 12.36 0.23
C ARG A 143 -0.72 12.00 0.90
N ILE A 144 0.23 12.91 0.81
CA ILE A 144 1.54 12.83 1.43
C ILE A 144 1.67 14.02 2.37
N GLN A 145 1.82 13.75 3.65
CA GLN A 145 1.81 14.76 4.71
C GLN A 145 3.03 14.57 5.60
N ARG A 146 3.71 15.67 5.92
CA ARG A 146 4.76 15.66 6.93
C ARG A 146 4.15 15.72 8.31
N GLU A 147 4.49 14.76 9.15
CA GLU A 147 4.25 14.76 10.59
C GLU A 147 5.57 15.07 11.33
N VAL A 148 5.53 15.15 12.66
CA VAL A 148 6.67 15.57 13.50
C VAL A 148 7.94 14.74 13.18
N ASP A 149 7.81 13.41 13.21
CA ASP A 149 8.95 12.49 13.03
C ASP A 149 8.80 11.54 11.83
N THR A 150 7.69 11.67 11.08
CA THR A 150 7.36 10.75 9.99
C THR A 150 6.75 11.47 8.79
N ILE A 151 6.71 10.78 7.66
CA ILE A 151 5.87 11.13 6.51
C ILE A 151 4.69 10.17 6.45
N LYS A 152 3.48 10.69 6.54
CA LYS A 152 2.26 9.93 6.33
C LYS A 152 1.93 9.88 4.84
N ILE A 153 1.73 8.67 4.32
CA ILE A 153 1.17 8.43 2.99
C ILE A 153 -0.20 7.80 3.19
N SER A 154 -1.24 8.39 2.62
CA SER A 154 -2.60 7.86 2.70
C SER A 154 -3.27 7.77 1.33
N LEU A 155 -4.07 6.72 1.16
CA LEU A 155 -5.00 6.58 0.06
C LEU A 155 -6.43 6.72 0.57
N SER A 156 -7.25 7.47 -0.16
CA SER A 156 -8.68 7.59 0.11
C SER A 156 -9.46 7.24 -1.15
N TRP A 157 -10.44 6.34 -1.02
CA TRP A 157 -11.36 5.93 -2.07
C TRP A 157 -12.72 6.58 -1.80
N GLU A 158 -12.97 7.74 -2.42
CA GLU A 158 -14.10 8.62 -2.06
C GLU A 158 -15.45 7.89 -2.17
N LYS A 159 -15.69 7.17 -3.27
CA LYS A 159 -16.93 6.40 -3.45
C LYS A 159 -17.08 5.23 -2.50
N MET A 160 -15.97 4.64 -2.07
CA MET A 160 -15.97 3.49 -1.16
C MET A 160 -15.95 3.91 0.30
N LYS A 161 -15.82 5.22 0.58
CA LYS A 161 -15.79 5.78 1.94
C LYS A 161 -14.73 5.11 2.84
N HIS A 162 -13.65 4.71 2.20
CA HIS A 162 -12.59 3.89 2.76
C HIS A 162 -11.25 4.62 2.58
N GLN A 163 -10.36 4.46 3.54
CA GLN A 163 -8.99 4.93 3.45
C GLN A 163 -8.01 3.90 4.00
N ASP A 164 -6.74 4.02 3.61
CA ASP A 164 -5.63 3.33 4.24
C ASP A 164 -4.44 4.29 4.33
N TYR A 165 -3.54 4.06 5.28
CA TYR A 165 -2.36 4.89 5.44
C TYR A 165 -1.20 4.14 6.05
N ILE A 166 0.00 4.67 5.81
CA ILE A 166 1.24 4.27 6.46
C ILE A 166 1.98 5.49 6.97
N ARG A 167 2.85 5.28 7.96
CA ARG A 167 3.81 6.29 8.43
C ARG A 167 5.21 5.78 8.18
N LEU A 168 5.97 6.55 7.40
CA LEU A 168 7.35 6.26 7.10
C LEU A 168 8.23 7.14 7.97
N SER A 169 9.24 6.55 8.61
CA SER A 169 10.35 7.34 9.15
C SER A 169 11.00 8.17 8.04
N PHE A 170 11.68 9.27 8.38
CA PHE A 170 12.42 10.05 7.37
C PHE A 170 13.44 9.21 6.58
N LYS A 171 13.99 8.16 7.18
CA LYS A 171 14.89 7.21 6.51
C LYS A 171 14.16 6.36 5.47
N GLU A 172 13.01 5.78 5.82
CA GLU A 172 12.18 5.02 4.88
C GLU A 172 11.67 5.92 3.75
N TRP A 173 11.26 7.16 4.08
CA TRP A 173 10.86 8.14 3.08
C TRP A 173 11.98 8.48 2.12
N ALA A 174 13.20 8.78 2.62
CA ALA A 174 14.35 9.08 1.78
C ALA A 174 14.70 7.91 0.84
N HIS A 175 14.60 6.69 1.36
CA HIS A 175 14.78 5.48 0.57
C HIS A 175 13.73 5.34 -0.55
N PHE A 176 12.44 5.43 -0.19
CA PHE A 176 11.33 5.43 -1.14
C PHE A 176 11.50 6.50 -2.23
N TYR A 177 11.79 7.74 -1.82
CA TYR A 177 11.99 8.85 -2.73
C TYR A 177 13.15 8.58 -3.70
N SER A 178 14.28 8.11 -3.18
CA SER A 178 15.45 7.75 -4.01
C SER A 178 15.10 6.69 -5.05
N VAL A 179 14.39 5.62 -4.66
CA VAL A 179 13.98 4.54 -5.56
C VAL A 179 13.05 5.07 -6.66
N ILE A 180 12.01 5.82 -6.29
CA ILE A 180 11.02 6.32 -7.27
C ILE A 180 11.61 7.35 -8.22
N ILE A 181 12.46 8.26 -7.75
CA ILE A 181 13.10 9.26 -8.62
C ILE A 181 14.11 8.62 -9.56
N SER A 182 14.92 7.66 -9.08
CA SER A 182 15.93 6.97 -9.89
C SER A 182 15.31 6.07 -10.95
N ASN A 183 14.16 5.45 -10.65
CA ASN A 183 13.48 4.55 -11.56
C ASN A 183 12.41 5.23 -12.42
N GLY A 184 12.04 6.49 -12.14
CA GLY A 184 10.99 7.20 -12.87
C GLY A 184 11.26 7.39 -14.37
N GLY A 185 12.52 7.26 -14.81
CA GLY A 185 12.91 7.26 -16.22
C GLY A 185 12.60 5.95 -16.97
N PHE A 186 12.59 4.81 -16.28
CA PHE A 186 12.31 3.48 -16.85
C PHE A 186 10.81 3.21 -17.04
N VAL A 187 9.97 4.16 -16.64
CA VAL A 187 8.51 4.07 -16.70
C VAL A 187 7.93 4.84 -17.91
N ARG A 188 8.79 5.24 -18.85
CA ARG A 188 8.37 5.78 -20.14
C ARG A 188 8.00 4.67 -21.13
#